data_AF-B3G1Y5-F1
#
_entry.id   AF-B3G1Y5-F1
#
_cell.length_a   1.000
_cell.length_b   1.000
_cell.length_c   1.000
_cell.angle_alpha   90.00
_cell.angle_beta   90.00
_cell.angle_gamma   90.00
#
_symmetry.space_group_name_H-M   'P 1'
#
loop_
_entity.id
_entity.type
_entity.pdbx_description
1 polymer ?
#
loop_
_entity_poly.entity_id
_entity_poly.type
_entity_poly.pdbx_seq_one_letter_code
_entity_poly.pdbx_strand_id
1 'polypeptide(L)'
;MRISSNPWSHIRVFHGLHNSASALPCLYGFDGLRLRASARKHASISPLPCFGRKAPPCIVGFVGMPTMTQPLITAEQHAQLLAVGEARAAGRSIDPMPVVRLFTPDAHATWLLAALDPTDGDTAYGLIDLGIGMPALGTVKLSDLAAIVGPCKRPVMRDSYFQPVRQLSEYVRLAQENGSIMD
;
A
#
# COMPACT_ATOMS: atom_id res chain seq x y z
N MET A 1 50.29 -17.40 -31.61
CA MET A 1 50.05 -15.95 -31.48
C MET A 1 48.97 -15.54 -32.48
N ARG A 2 47.70 -15.55 -32.04
CA ARG A 2 46.58 -14.82 -32.65
C ARG A 2 45.61 -14.48 -31.52
N ILE A 3 45.24 -13.20 -31.50
CA ILE A 3 44.74 -12.44 -30.37
C ILE A 3 43.22 -12.64 -30.28
N SER A 4 42.75 -12.99 -29.08
CA SER A 4 41.34 -12.98 -28.70
C SER A 4 40.89 -11.52 -28.53
N SER A 5 39.90 -11.09 -29.31
CA SER A 5 39.28 -9.78 -29.17
C SER A 5 37.85 -9.95 -28.66
N ASN A 6 37.68 -9.73 -27.36
CA ASN A 6 36.41 -9.67 -26.66
C ASN A 6 36.10 -8.18 -26.38
N PRO A 7 35.12 -7.54 -27.06
CA PRO A 7 34.50 -6.32 -26.56
C PRO A 7 33.23 -6.77 -25.83
N TRP A 8 32.96 -6.43 -24.58
CA TRP A 8 32.30 -5.20 -24.17
C TRP A 8 32.40 -5.14 -22.63
N SER A 9 33.50 -4.58 -22.13
CA SER A 9 33.66 -4.17 -20.73
C SER A 9 33.50 -2.66 -20.66
N HIS A 10 32.28 -2.16 -20.42
CA HIS A 10 32.08 -0.76 -20.07
C HIS A 10 31.92 -0.64 -18.55
N ILE A 11 33.07 -0.51 -17.91
CA ILE A 11 33.22 0.02 -16.55
C ILE A 11 32.79 1.49 -16.62
N ARG A 12 31.63 1.83 -16.06
CA ARG A 12 31.26 3.23 -15.83
C ARG A 12 31.89 3.70 -14.52
N VAL A 13 32.86 4.60 -14.68
CA VAL A 13 33.48 5.39 -13.62
C VAL A 13 32.44 6.37 -13.07
N PHE A 14 32.07 6.20 -11.80
CA PHE A 14 31.35 7.23 -11.05
C PHE A 14 32.39 8.23 -10.51
N HIS A 15 32.34 9.46 -11.02
CA HIS A 15 33.01 10.59 -10.39
C HIS A 15 31.99 11.30 -9.48
N GLY A 16 32.24 11.25 -8.18
CA GLY A 16 31.41 11.91 -7.17
C GLY A 16 31.60 13.42 -7.17
N LEU A 17 30.61 14.12 -6.61
CA LEU A 17 30.80 15.36 -5.88
C LEU A 17 29.68 15.54 -4.84
N HIS A 18 30.08 15.43 -3.57
CA HIS A 18 29.71 16.22 -2.39
C HIS A 18 28.22 16.44 -2.07
N ASN A 19 27.71 15.77 -1.03
CA ASN A 19 27.80 16.14 0.40
C ASN A 19 26.96 17.38 0.75
N SER A 20 25.76 17.14 1.27
CA SER A 20 25.10 18.03 2.22
C SER A 20 24.31 17.20 3.22
N ALA A 21 24.79 17.25 4.45
CA ALA A 21 24.18 16.67 5.63
C ALA A 21 22.95 17.47 6.04
N SER A 22 21.85 16.77 6.31
CA SER A 22 20.83 17.24 7.24
C SER A 22 20.37 16.04 8.05
N ALA A 23 20.82 16.01 9.30
CA ALA A 23 20.26 15.18 10.34
C ALA A 23 18.84 15.66 10.66
N LEU A 24 17.93 14.72 10.94
CA LEU A 24 17.16 14.70 12.19
C LEU A 24 16.45 13.34 12.33
N PRO A 25 16.45 12.74 13.53
CA PRO A 25 15.86 11.45 13.80
C PRO A 25 14.41 11.61 14.32
N CYS A 26 13.54 10.68 13.98
CA CYS A 26 12.38 10.40 14.82
C CYS A 26 12.08 8.91 14.78
N LEU A 27 12.48 8.27 15.87
CA LEU A 27 12.12 6.92 16.29
C LEU A 27 10.60 6.81 16.42
N TYR A 28 10.00 5.74 15.91
CA TYR A 28 8.83 5.18 16.57
C TYR A 28 8.95 3.66 16.59
N GLY A 29 9.21 3.15 17.79
CA GLY A 29 9.34 1.74 18.09
C GLY A 29 7.99 1.06 18.32
N PHE A 30 7.95 -0.20 17.89
CA PHE A 30 7.56 -1.40 18.63
C PHE A 30 6.44 -1.38 19.69
N ASP A 31 5.57 -2.39 19.51
CA ASP A 31 4.99 -3.31 20.49
C ASP A 31 4.06 -2.83 21.61
N GLY A 32 2.86 -3.42 21.62
CA GLY A 32 1.91 -3.35 22.72
C GLY A 32 0.85 -4.46 22.64
N LEU A 33 1.27 -5.71 22.77
CA LEU A 33 0.36 -6.85 23.01
C LEU A 33 -0.03 -6.91 24.50
N ARG A 34 -1.25 -7.41 24.75
CA ARG A 34 -1.78 -8.11 25.94
C ARG A 34 -2.73 -7.37 26.90
N LEU A 35 -3.94 -7.96 26.95
CA LEU A 35 -4.59 -8.66 28.08
C LEU A 35 -5.96 -8.10 28.55
N ARG A 36 -6.94 -9.01 28.45
CA ARG A 36 -8.29 -8.96 29.02
C ARG A 36 -8.28 -8.71 30.53
N ALA A 37 -9.27 -7.97 31.00
CA ALA A 37 -9.92 -8.26 32.27
C ALA A 37 -11.44 -8.03 32.15
N SER A 38 -12.20 -9.09 32.43
CA SER A 38 -13.64 -9.06 32.63
C SER A 38 -13.89 -9.09 34.15
N ALA A 39 -14.72 -8.20 34.68
CA ALA A 39 -15.32 -8.39 36.00
C ALA A 39 -16.68 -7.69 36.08
N ARG A 40 -17.67 -8.48 36.53
CA ARG A 40 -19.08 -8.16 36.78
C ARG A 40 -19.28 -7.37 38.08
N LYS A 41 -20.54 -6.89 38.22
CA LYS A 41 -21.33 -6.57 39.43
C LYS A 41 -21.59 -5.06 39.60
N HIS A 42 -22.77 -4.56 39.97
CA HIS A 42 -24.08 -5.13 40.32
C HIS A 42 -25.16 -4.04 40.15
N ALA A 43 -26.42 -4.47 40.09
CA ALA A 43 -27.62 -3.65 40.00
C ALA A 43 -27.87 -2.72 41.20
N SER A 44 -28.59 -1.61 40.98
CA SER A 44 -29.50 -0.98 41.96
C SER A 44 -30.48 -0.02 41.27
N ILE A 45 -31.67 0.08 41.87
CA ILE A 45 -32.97 0.47 41.32
C ILE A 45 -33.29 1.98 41.51
N SER A 46 -34.03 2.52 40.53
CA SER A 46 -34.93 3.71 40.39
C SER A 46 -35.44 4.44 41.66
N PRO A 47 -35.93 5.73 41.63
CA PRO A 47 -36.91 6.28 40.65
C PRO A 47 -36.85 7.79 40.26
N LEU A 48 -37.71 8.14 39.27
CA LEU A 48 -38.05 9.47 38.70
C LEU A 48 -38.79 10.39 39.71
N PRO A 49 -38.84 11.75 39.53
CA PRO A 49 -39.88 12.35 38.65
C PRO A 49 -39.52 13.65 37.88
N CYS A 50 -40.24 13.76 36.75
CA CYS A 50 -40.64 14.88 35.88
C CYS A 50 -40.31 16.35 36.24
N PHE A 51 -39.85 17.13 35.25
CA PHE A 51 -40.40 18.47 34.96
C PHE A 51 -40.09 18.88 33.51
N GLY A 52 -41.11 19.34 32.79
CA GLY A 52 -41.03 19.64 31.36
C GLY A 52 -40.55 21.05 31.02
N ARG A 53 -40.12 21.23 29.75
CA ARG A 53 -40.52 22.32 28.82
C ARG A 53 -39.62 22.32 27.58
N LYS A 54 -40.26 22.06 26.44
CA LYS A 54 -40.21 22.76 25.15
C LYS A 54 -38.88 23.37 24.62
N ALA A 55 -38.58 22.91 23.40
CA ALA A 55 -37.95 23.56 22.23
C ALA A 55 -36.45 23.29 21.94
N PRO A 56 -36.11 23.04 20.65
CA PRO A 56 -34.81 22.55 20.22
C PRO A 56 -33.84 23.71 19.92
N PRO A 57 -32.55 23.40 19.76
CA PRO A 57 -31.86 23.94 18.61
C PRO A 57 -31.20 22.83 17.80
N CYS A 58 -31.53 22.87 16.51
CA CYS A 58 -30.82 22.34 15.36
C CYS A 58 -29.36 21.95 15.65
N ILE A 59 -29.10 20.71 16.04
CA ILE A 59 -27.82 20.10 15.73
C ILE A 59 -27.93 19.75 14.26
N VAL A 60 -27.30 20.60 13.45
CA VAL A 60 -26.85 20.24 12.12
C VAL A 60 -25.98 19.01 12.33
N GLY A 61 -26.59 17.83 12.18
CA GLY A 61 -25.87 16.63 11.89
C GLY A 61 -25.17 16.92 10.58
N PHE A 62 -23.91 17.33 10.67
CA PHE A 62 -22.98 17.21 9.57
C PHE A 62 -22.93 15.71 9.30
N VAL A 63 -23.87 15.24 8.48
CA VAL A 63 -23.67 14.05 7.68
C VAL A 63 -22.48 14.45 6.84
N GLY A 64 -21.28 14.14 7.36
CA GLY A 64 -20.10 14.08 6.54
C GLY A 64 -20.55 13.20 5.40
N MET A 65 -20.73 13.81 4.23
CA MET A 65 -20.92 13.08 2.99
C MET A 65 -19.81 12.04 3.04
N PRO A 66 -20.13 10.73 3.07
CA PRO A 66 -19.09 9.73 3.05
C PRO A 66 -18.26 10.12 1.84
N THR A 67 -16.99 10.46 2.07
CA THR A 67 -16.03 10.59 0.98
C THR A 67 -16.25 9.34 0.17
N MET A 68 -16.79 9.50 -1.04
CA MET A 68 -16.88 8.40 -1.99
C MET A 68 -15.45 8.20 -2.46
N THR A 69 -14.61 7.71 -1.55
CA THR A 69 -13.29 7.19 -1.81
C THR A 69 -13.57 6.05 -2.76
N GLN A 70 -13.46 6.32 -4.06
CA GLN A 70 -13.61 5.29 -5.07
C GLN A 70 -12.61 4.21 -4.69
N PRO A 71 -13.07 2.96 -4.53
CA PRO A 71 -12.17 1.87 -4.18
C PRO A 71 -11.08 1.79 -5.25
N LEU A 72 -9.81 1.86 -4.83
CA LEU A 72 -8.67 1.71 -5.75
C LEU A 72 -8.68 0.34 -6.44
N ILE A 73 -9.40 -0.63 -5.87
CA ILE A 73 -9.54 -1.99 -6.38
C ILE A 73 -11.01 -2.42 -6.34
N THR A 74 -11.43 -3.27 -7.29
CA THR A 74 -12.80 -3.82 -7.29
C THR A 74 -12.97 -4.89 -6.21
N ALA A 75 -14.21 -5.22 -5.85
CA ALA A 75 -14.50 -6.29 -4.89
C ALA A 75 -13.94 -7.65 -5.36
N GLU A 76 -13.99 -7.93 -6.67
CA GLU A 76 -13.41 -9.14 -7.26
C GLU A 76 -11.89 -9.16 -7.12
N GLN A 77 -11.22 -8.05 -7.42
CA GLN A 77 -9.78 -7.91 -7.27
C GLN A 77 -9.36 -8.04 -5.80
N HIS A 78 -10.13 -7.46 -4.88
CA HIS A 78 -9.92 -7.57 -3.43
C HIS A 78 -10.01 -9.03 -2.97
N ALA A 79 -11.06 -9.75 -3.36
CA ALA A 79 -11.22 -11.17 -3.03
C ALA A 79 -10.08 -12.04 -3.60
N GLN A 80 -9.63 -11.77 -4.83
CA GLN A 80 -8.51 -12.50 -5.43
C GLN A 80 -7.19 -12.24 -4.68
N LEU A 81 -6.91 -10.99 -4.34
CA LEU A 81 -5.72 -10.61 -3.58
C LEU A 81 -5.74 -11.22 -2.16
N LEU A 82 -6.91 -11.28 -1.52
CA LEU A 82 -7.08 -11.93 -0.22
C LEU A 82 -6.81 -13.44 -0.28
N ALA A 83 -7.33 -14.14 -1.29
CA ALA A 83 -7.10 -15.58 -1.44
C ALA A 83 -5.60 -15.91 -1.59
N VAL A 84 -4.86 -15.08 -2.33
CA VAL A 84 -3.40 -15.18 -2.41
C VAL A 84 -2.77 -14.85 -1.04
N GLY A 85 -3.25 -13.81 -0.37
CA GLY A 85 -2.87 -13.42 0.98
C GLY A 85 -2.94 -14.55 2.00
N GLU A 86 -4.08 -15.22 2.09
CA GLU A 86 -4.31 -16.36 2.96
C GLU A 86 -3.33 -17.51 2.69
N ALA A 87 -3.09 -17.81 1.41
CA ALA A 87 -2.12 -18.84 1.03
C ALA A 87 -0.69 -18.46 1.47
N ARG A 88 -0.29 -17.18 1.38
CA ARG A 88 1.02 -16.71 1.87
C ARG A 88 1.10 -16.71 3.39
N ALA A 89 0.05 -16.27 4.09
CA ALA A 89 -0.02 -16.29 5.55
C ALA A 89 0.05 -17.73 6.10
N ALA A 90 -0.47 -18.71 5.37
CA ALA A 90 -0.32 -20.14 5.66
C ALA A 90 1.09 -20.70 5.39
N GLY A 91 2.07 -19.87 5.04
CA GLY A 91 3.46 -20.26 4.81
C GLY A 91 3.71 -20.95 3.47
N ARG A 92 2.77 -20.89 2.52
CA ARG A 92 2.98 -21.45 1.19
C ARG A 92 3.92 -20.54 0.40
N SER A 93 5.01 -21.10 -0.10
CA SER A 93 5.85 -20.43 -1.08
C SER A 93 5.12 -20.42 -2.43
N ILE A 94 4.44 -19.31 -2.70
CA ILE A 94 3.73 -19.10 -3.97
C ILE A 94 4.32 -17.87 -4.68
N ASP A 95 4.40 -17.98 -5.99
CA ASP A 95 4.72 -16.86 -6.87
C ASP A 95 3.43 -16.42 -7.59
N PRO A 96 2.67 -15.48 -6.99
CA PRO A 96 1.38 -15.10 -7.53
C PRO A 96 1.51 -14.26 -8.80
N MET A 97 0.51 -14.38 -9.68
CA MET A 97 0.31 -13.36 -10.71
C MET A 97 -0.21 -12.08 -10.06
N PRO A 98 0.32 -10.92 -10.44
CA PRO A 98 -0.20 -9.65 -9.96
C PRO A 98 -1.62 -9.42 -10.47
N VAL A 99 -2.50 -8.90 -9.63
CA VAL A 99 -3.94 -8.75 -9.92
C VAL A 99 -4.27 -7.32 -10.33
N VAL A 100 -3.57 -6.36 -9.75
CA VAL A 100 -3.87 -4.93 -9.93
C VAL A 100 -2.59 -4.16 -10.16
N ARG A 101 -2.65 -3.24 -11.13
CA ARG A 101 -1.67 -2.17 -11.27
C ARG A 101 -2.30 -0.84 -10.90
N LEU A 102 -1.67 -0.15 -9.97
CA LEU A 102 -1.99 1.21 -9.55
C LEU A 102 -0.83 2.12 -9.97
N PHE A 103 -1.12 3.35 -10.35
CA PHE A 103 -0.09 4.31 -10.73
C PHE A 103 -0.52 5.75 -10.44
N THR A 104 0.46 6.63 -10.26
CA THR A 104 0.25 8.07 -10.13
C THR A 104 0.57 8.74 -11.47
N PRO A 105 -0.43 9.28 -12.21
CA PRO A 105 -0.25 9.78 -13.57
C PRO A 105 0.78 10.90 -13.73
N ASP A 106 1.11 11.58 -12.64
CA ASP A 106 1.96 12.75 -12.55
C ASP A 106 3.21 12.54 -11.68
N ALA A 107 3.47 11.32 -11.19
CA ALA A 107 4.61 11.04 -10.31
C ALA A 107 5.47 9.82 -10.69
N HIS A 108 5.25 9.20 -11.86
CA HIS A 108 5.95 7.98 -12.31
C HIS A 108 5.97 6.83 -11.28
N ALA A 109 5.13 6.90 -10.24
CA ALA A 109 5.02 5.91 -9.21
C ALA A 109 4.01 4.85 -9.65
N THR A 110 4.41 3.58 -9.52
CA THR A 110 3.65 2.41 -9.93
C THR A 110 3.70 1.35 -8.84
N TRP A 111 2.54 0.77 -8.52
CA TRP A 111 2.38 -0.33 -7.59
C TRP A 111 1.71 -1.49 -8.28
N LEU A 112 2.35 -2.65 -8.24
CA LEU A 112 1.86 -3.89 -8.82
C LEU A 112 1.52 -4.87 -7.69
N LEU A 113 0.23 -4.99 -7.39
CA LEU A 113 -0.28 -5.68 -6.21
C LEU A 113 -0.56 -7.16 -6.53
N ALA A 114 -0.12 -8.04 -5.65
CA ALA A 114 -0.27 -9.48 -5.82
C ALA A 114 -0.94 -10.20 -4.64
N ALA A 115 -0.94 -9.63 -3.45
CA ALA A 115 -1.65 -10.18 -2.30
C ALA A 115 -2.15 -9.07 -1.36
N LEU A 116 -3.15 -9.37 -0.52
CA LEU A 116 -3.56 -8.55 0.62
C LEU A 116 -3.34 -9.32 1.92
N ASP A 117 -3.03 -8.64 3.01
CA ASP A 117 -2.99 -9.25 4.34
C ASP A 117 -4.42 -9.64 4.76
N PRO A 118 -4.70 -10.91 5.06
CA PRO A 118 -6.03 -11.34 5.50
C PRO A 118 -6.44 -10.80 6.87
N THR A 119 -5.50 -10.28 7.67
CA THR A 119 -5.76 -9.76 9.02
C THR A 119 -6.49 -8.42 8.97
N ASP A 120 -6.03 -7.52 8.10
CA ASP A 120 -6.55 -6.16 7.97
C ASP A 120 -7.26 -5.90 6.64
N GLY A 121 -7.00 -6.70 5.60
CA GLY A 121 -7.63 -6.57 4.28
C GLY A 121 -7.28 -5.27 3.55
N ASP A 122 -6.26 -4.54 4.02
CA ASP A 122 -5.85 -3.23 3.51
C ASP A 122 -4.35 -3.19 3.17
N THR A 123 -3.52 -3.95 3.88
CA THR A 123 -2.08 -4.05 3.62
C THR A 123 -1.84 -4.93 2.39
N ALA A 124 -1.51 -4.31 1.27
CA ALA A 124 -1.19 -5.00 0.03
C ALA A 124 0.30 -5.32 -0.06
N TYR A 125 0.62 -6.51 -0.54
CA TYR A 125 1.97 -6.91 -0.92
C TYR A 125 2.12 -6.87 -2.44
N GLY A 126 3.26 -6.35 -2.91
CA GLY A 126 3.52 -6.21 -4.33
C GLY A 126 4.88 -5.65 -4.67
N LEU A 127 5.08 -5.39 -5.96
CA LEU A 127 6.23 -4.67 -6.50
C LEU A 127 5.92 -3.17 -6.50
N ILE A 128 6.82 -2.39 -5.94
CA ILE A 128 6.69 -0.94 -5.73
C ILE A 128 7.80 -0.26 -6.50
N ASP A 129 7.42 0.69 -7.36
CA ASP A 129 8.32 1.58 -8.07
C ASP A 129 7.90 3.01 -7.80
N LEU A 130 8.78 3.80 -7.18
CA LEU A 130 8.50 5.20 -6.86
C LEU A 130 9.04 6.17 -7.92
N GLY A 131 9.48 5.67 -9.08
CA GLY A 131 10.04 6.48 -10.16
C GLY A 131 11.46 6.99 -9.88
N ILE A 132 12.16 6.38 -8.92
CA ILE A 132 13.53 6.76 -8.50
C ILE A 132 14.62 5.78 -8.96
N GLY A 133 14.28 4.81 -9.82
CA GLY A 133 15.24 3.84 -10.35
C GLY A 133 15.47 2.60 -9.48
N MET A 134 14.66 2.40 -8.43
CA MET A 134 14.86 1.35 -7.42
C MET A 134 13.56 0.59 -7.12
N PRO A 135 13.00 -0.17 -8.09
CA PRO A 135 11.80 -0.95 -7.87
C PRO A 135 12.09 -2.13 -6.93
N ALA A 136 11.22 -2.34 -5.95
CA ALA A 136 11.41 -3.35 -4.91
C ALA A 136 10.10 -4.02 -4.49
N LEU A 137 10.20 -5.25 -3.98
CA LEU A 137 9.09 -5.90 -3.29
C LEU A 137 8.84 -5.23 -1.94
N GLY A 138 7.59 -5.01 -1.61
CA GLY A 138 7.20 -4.40 -0.34
C GLY A 138 5.73 -4.57 -0.01
N THR A 139 5.34 -3.96 1.09
CA THR A 139 3.96 -3.87 1.55
C THR A 139 3.52 -2.42 1.63
N VAL A 140 2.28 -2.13 1.25
CA VAL A 140 1.70 -0.79 1.28
C VAL A 140 0.20 -0.89 1.57
N LYS A 141 -0.36 0.03 2.35
CA LYS A 141 -1.80 0.04 2.60
C LYS A 141 -2.56 0.69 1.45
N LEU A 142 -3.72 0.13 1.07
CA LEU A 142 -4.58 0.76 0.08
C LEU A 142 -5.11 2.10 0.57
N SER A 143 -5.39 2.23 1.88
CA SER A 143 -5.73 3.50 2.51
C SER A 143 -4.63 4.56 2.35
N ASP A 144 -3.36 4.19 2.52
CA ASP A 144 -2.23 5.10 2.30
C ASP A 144 -2.12 5.47 0.82
N LEU A 145 -2.25 4.51 -0.11
CA LEU A 145 -2.26 4.77 -1.55
C LEU A 145 -3.40 5.71 -1.96
N ALA A 146 -4.59 5.58 -1.34
CA ALA A 146 -5.72 6.44 -1.62
C ALA A 146 -5.51 7.89 -1.14
N ALA A 147 -4.64 8.08 -0.16
CA ALA A 147 -4.24 9.40 0.33
C ALA A 147 -3.10 10.04 -0.50
N ILE A 148 -2.39 9.26 -1.33
CA ILE A 148 -1.33 9.79 -2.19
C ILE A 148 -1.94 10.63 -3.31
N VAL A 149 -1.44 11.86 -3.42
CA VAL A 149 -1.76 12.80 -4.48
C VAL A 149 -0.45 13.28 -5.10
N GLY A 150 -0.34 13.15 -6.41
CA GLY A 150 0.85 13.56 -7.14
C GLY A 150 1.01 15.09 -7.26
N PRO A 151 2.15 15.54 -7.81
CA PRO A 151 2.51 16.96 -7.89
C PRO A 151 1.48 17.87 -8.58
N CYS A 152 0.76 17.34 -9.56
CA CYS A 152 -0.27 18.03 -10.33
C CYS A 152 -1.68 17.83 -9.75
N LYS A 153 -1.78 17.44 -8.47
CA LYS A 153 -3.02 17.14 -7.76
C LYS A 153 -3.81 15.96 -8.35
N ARG A 154 -3.13 15.02 -9.01
CA ARG A 154 -3.79 13.81 -9.53
C ARG A 154 -3.67 12.69 -8.49
N PRO A 155 -4.78 12.04 -8.12
CA PRO A 155 -4.73 10.91 -7.20
C PRO A 155 -4.14 9.68 -7.89
N VAL A 156 -3.82 8.66 -7.10
CA VAL A 156 -3.52 7.32 -7.61
C VAL A 156 -4.69 6.80 -8.43
N MET A 157 -4.40 6.21 -9.58
CA MET A 157 -5.37 5.62 -10.50
C MET A 157 -5.13 4.13 -10.63
N ARG A 158 -6.21 3.38 -10.84
CA ARG A 158 -6.18 1.97 -11.19
C ARG A 158 -6.09 1.81 -12.70
N ASP A 159 -5.14 1.00 -13.16
CA ASP A 159 -5.12 0.58 -14.55
C ASP A 159 -6.22 -0.45 -14.81
N SER A 160 -7.16 -0.10 -15.69
CA SER A 160 -8.29 -0.95 -16.06
C SER A 160 -7.98 -1.90 -17.21
N TYR A 161 -6.89 -1.67 -17.94
CA TYR A 161 -6.45 -2.50 -19.06
C TYR A 161 -5.29 -3.43 -18.70
N PHE A 162 -4.79 -3.32 -17.46
CA PHE A 162 -3.72 -4.17 -16.98
C PHE A 162 -4.10 -5.66 -17.03
N GLN A 163 -3.30 -6.44 -17.75
CA GLN A 163 -3.39 -7.88 -17.81
C GLN A 163 -2.04 -8.50 -17.42
N PRO A 164 -1.98 -9.29 -16.34
CA PRO A 164 -0.74 -9.93 -15.94
C PRO A 164 -0.33 -11.01 -16.94
N VAL A 165 0.86 -10.86 -17.51
CA VAL A 165 1.45 -11.83 -18.47
C VAL A 165 2.58 -12.65 -17.86
N ARG A 166 3.01 -12.31 -16.64
CA ARG A 166 4.13 -12.93 -15.92
C ARG A 166 3.80 -13.10 -14.44
N GLN A 167 4.56 -13.96 -13.77
CA GLN A 167 4.52 -14.07 -12.31
C GLN A 167 5.20 -12.86 -11.66
N LEU A 168 4.89 -12.59 -10.39
CA LEU A 168 5.44 -11.44 -9.69
C LEU A 168 6.97 -11.47 -9.64
N SER A 169 7.60 -12.62 -9.43
CA SER A 169 9.07 -12.72 -9.41
C SER A 169 9.74 -12.25 -10.71
N GLU A 170 9.14 -12.57 -11.86
CA GLU A 170 9.64 -12.13 -13.16
C GLU A 170 9.46 -10.63 -13.37
N TYR A 171 8.33 -10.06 -12.92
CA TYR A 171 8.16 -8.61 -12.93
C TYR A 171 9.21 -7.91 -12.06
N VAL A 172 9.53 -8.47 -10.90
CA VAL A 172 10.57 -7.93 -9.99
C VAL A 172 11.93 -7.95 -10.66
N ARG A 173 12.32 -9.10 -11.23
CA ARG A 173 13.60 -9.26 -11.93
C ARG A 173 13.74 -8.24 -13.08
N LEU A 174 12.73 -8.16 -13.94
CA LEU A 174 12.72 -7.24 -15.07
C LEU A 174 12.73 -5.78 -14.62
N ALA A 175 11.99 -5.44 -13.57
CA ALA A 175 11.96 -4.07 -13.06
C ALA A 175 13.33 -3.68 -12.48
N GLN A 176 13.98 -4.58 -11.74
CA GLN A 176 15.33 -4.34 -11.21
C GLN A 176 16.38 -4.21 -12.31
N GLU A 177 16.27 -4.98 -13.38
CA GLU A 177 17.15 -4.91 -14.55
C GLU A 177 17.00 -3.58 -15.31
N ASN A 178 15.76 -3.11 -15.47
CA ASN A 178 15.46 -1.88 -16.21
C ASN A 178 15.53 -0.62 -15.33
N GLY A 179 15.48 -0.77 -14.01
CA GLY A 179 15.34 0.32 -13.05
C GLY A 179 13.90 0.83 -12.88
N SER A 180 12.92 0.27 -13.60
CA SER A 180 11.51 0.64 -13.47
C SER A 180 10.57 -0.49 -13.91
N ILE A 181 9.32 -0.44 -13.46
CA ILE A 181 8.27 -1.32 -13.97
C ILE A 181 7.97 -0.93 -15.41
N MET A 182 8.05 -1.90 -16.32
CA MET A 182 7.74 -1.70 -17.74
C MET A 182 6.23 -1.79 -17.98
N ASP A 183 5.73 -0.93 -18.86
CA ASP A 183 4.37 -0.96 -19.41
C ASP A 183 4.15 -2.12 -20.40
#